data_AF-L1QLR4-F1
#
_entry.id   AF-L1QLR4-F1
#
_cell.length_a   1.000
_cell.length_b   1.000
_cell.length_c   1.000
_cell.angle_alpha   90.00
_cell.angle_beta   90.00
_cell.angle_gamma   90.00
#
_symmetry.space_group_name_H-M   'P 1'
#
loop_
_entity.id
_entity.type
_entity.pdbx_description
1 polymer ?
#
loop_
_entity_poly.entity_id
_entity_poly.type
_entity_poly.pdbx_seq_one_letter_code
_entity_poly.pdbx_strand_id
1 'polypeptide(L)'
;MAFFCAFTLIDSDNTYKNLTIDICKRRKKLLCDGLELEVFNDPNYASYYTEINILDWARVEYGQELSDFIEKSHTPFDILYDLAKNHSTILLNGDGFASCRWGLRVSLANLNDEAYILIGQTLRKIFNNLVNEFELSSQEQ
;
A
#
# COMPACT_ATOMS: atom_id res chain seq x y z
N MET A 1 -1.38 10.59 31.35
CA MET A 1 -2.76 10.18 30.98
C MET A 1 -3.77 11.32 31.19
N ALA A 2 -3.93 11.85 32.42
CA ALA A 2 -4.91 12.91 32.71
C ALA A 2 -4.84 14.14 31.78
N PHE A 3 -3.63 14.64 31.47
CA PHE A 3 -3.49 15.77 30.55
C PHE A 3 -3.85 15.46 29.10
N PHE A 4 -3.63 14.24 28.60
CA PHE A 4 -4.08 13.86 27.27
C PHE A 4 -5.61 13.79 27.19
N CYS A 5 -6.27 13.28 28.25
CA CYS A 5 -7.73 13.31 28.33
C CYS A 5 -8.27 14.74 28.37
N ALA A 6 -7.68 15.60 29.22
CA ALA A 6 -8.09 17.00 29.32
C ALA A 6 -7.88 17.75 27.99
N PHE A 7 -6.76 17.53 27.31
CA PHE A 7 -6.49 18.08 25.98
C PHE A 7 -7.58 17.72 24.97
N THR A 8 -7.96 16.44 24.88
CA THR A 8 -9.03 16.00 23.99
C THR A 8 -10.41 16.53 24.37
N LEU A 9 -10.71 16.63 25.68
CA LEU A 9 -12.01 17.11 26.16
C LEU A 9 -12.20 18.62 26.00
N ILE A 10 -11.11 19.40 26.04
CA ILE A 10 -11.14 20.86 25.86
C ILE A 10 -11.23 21.24 24.36
N ASP A 11 -10.72 20.40 23.45
CA ASP A 11 -10.83 20.58 21.99
C ASP A 11 -12.23 20.17 21.48
N SER A 12 -13.24 21.00 21.74
CA SER A 12 -14.64 20.76 21.36
C SER A 12 -14.84 20.57 19.85
N ASP A 13 -14.00 21.23 19.05
CA ASP A 13 -14.08 21.22 17.59
C ASP A 13 -13.34 20.01 16.97
N ASN A 14 -12.75 19.15 17.81
CA ASN A 14 -11.94 18.00 17.38
C ASN A 14 -10.79 18.38 16.42
N THR A 15 -10.22 19.57 16.59
CA THR A 15 -9.17 20.14 15.73
C THR A 15 -7.98 19.19 15.58
N TYR A 16 -7.46 18.66 16.70
CA TYR A 16 -6.32 17.75 16.69
C TYR A 16 -6.67 16.40 16.05
N LYS A 17 -7.86 15.88 16.34
CA LYS A 17 -8.37 14.63 15.75
C LYS A 17 -8.53 14.75 14.24
N ASN A 18 -9.13 15.84 13.75
CA ASN A 18 -9.31 16.07 12.33
C ASN A 18 -7.96 16.25 11.62
N LEU A 19 -7.03 16.99 12.23
CA LEU A 19 -5.68 17.14 11.68
C LEU A 19 -4.95 15.80 11.53
N THR A 20 -5.00 14.94 12.54
CA THR A 20 -4.35 13.61 12.48
C THR A 20 -5.00 12.69 11.44
N ILE A 21 -6.33 12.73 11.30
CA ILE A 21 -7.06 12.02 10.24
C ILE A 21 -6.62 12.54 8.86
N ASP A 22 -6.54 13.86 8.68
CA ASP A 22 -6.20 14.50 7.41
C ASP A 22 -4.76 14.21 6.98
N ILE A 23 -3.83 14.10 7.93
CA ILE A 23 -2.44 13.65 7.65
C ILE A 23 -2.46 12.25 7.04
N CYS A 24 -3.15 11.29 7.67
CA CYS A 24 -3.24 9.92 7.16
C CYS A 24 -3.93 9.85 5.79
N LYS A 25 -5.03 10.59 5.59
CA LYS A 25 -5.73 10.66 4.30
C LYS A 25 -4.86 11.25 3.20
N ARG A 26 -4.12 12.33 3.49
CA ARG A 26 -3.19 12.93 2.53
C ARG A 26 -2.08 11.97 2.14
N ARG A 27 -1.50 11.25 3.10
CA ARG A 27 -0.46 10.24 2.84
C ARG A 27 -0.97 9.05 2.03
N LYS A 28 -2.20 8.59 2.32
CA LYS A 28 -2.90 7.59 1.48
C LYS A 28 -2.99 8.08 0.04
N LYS A 29 -3.41 9.34 -0.16
CA LYS A 29 -3.50 9.94 -1.48
C LYS A 29 -2.14 9.95 -2.19
N LEU A 30 -1.08 10.42 -1.53
CA LEU A 30 0.28 10.46 -2.10
C LEU A 30 0.78 9.06 -2.51
N LEU A 31 0.49 8.04 -1.69
CA LEU A 31 0.81 6.65 -2.03
C LEU A 31 0.05 6.18 -3.28
N CYS A 32 -1.26 6.41 -3.34
CA CYS A 32 -2.09 6.07 -4.50
C CYS A 32 -1.67 6.84 -5.76
N ASP A 33 -1.30 8.12 -5.63
CA ASP A 33 -0.77 8.92 -6.74
C ASP A 33 0.51 8.29 -7.30
N GLY A 34 1.40 7.80 -6.44
CA GLY A 34 2.63 7.10 -6.86
C GLY A 34 2.37 5.71 -7.45
N LEU A 35 1.32 5.02 -7.00
CA LEU A 35 0.85 3.75 -7.58
C LEU A 35 0.09 3.95 -8.89
N GLU A 36 -0.28 5.19 -9.22
CA GLU A 36 -1.20 5.53 -10.31
C GLU A 36 -2.54 4.79 -10.17
N LEU A 37 -3.07 4.74 -8.94
CA LEU A 37 -4.36 4.13 -8.60
C LEU A 37 -5.33 5.17 -8.04
N GLU A 38 -6.62 4.98 -8.28
CA GLU A 38 -7.64 5.83 -7.67
C GLU A 38 -7.74 5.59 -6.16
N VAL A 39 -7.84 6.67 -5.39
CA VAL A 39 -8.03 6.59 -3.94
C VAL A 39 -9.45 6.10 -3.64
N PHE A 40 -9.56 4.89 -3.11
CA PHE A 40 -10.84 4.42 -2.59
C PHE A 40 -11.24 5.18 -1.32
N ASN A 41 -12.44 5.77 -1.33
CA ASN A 41 -13.01 6.53 -0.22
C ASN A 41 -14.14 5.72 0.45
N ASP A 42 -13.83 5.13 1.60
CA ASP A 42 -14.82 4.53 2.51
C ASP A 42 -14.86 5.34 3.82
N PRO A 43 -16.05 5.80 4.26
CA PRO A 43 -16.23 6.50 5.54
C PRO A 43 -15.67 5.75 6.76
N ASN A 44 -15.63 4.42 6.71
CA ASN A 44 -15.12 3.58 7.79
C ASN A 44 -13.61 3.32 7.70
N TYR A 45 -12.95 3.81 6.64
CA TYR A 45 -11.53 3.57 6.41
C TYR A 45 -10.65 4.50 7.25
N ALA A 46 -10.14 3.97 8.36
CA ALA A 46 -9.32 4.72 9.32
C ALA A 46 -8.02 5.30 8.73
N SER A 47 -7.54 4.77 7.60
CA SER A 47 -6.29 5.20 6.94
C SER A 47 -5.04 5.12 7.83
N TYR A 48 -5.03 4.34 8.92
CA TYR A 48 -3.84 4.18 9.76
C TYR A 48 -2.84 3.20 9.13
N TYR A 49 -3.36 2.11 8.57
CA TYR A 49 -2.66 1.26 7.61
C TYR A 49 -3.45 1.26 6.32
N THR A 50 -2.75 1.11 5.21
CA THR A 50 -3.35 0.73 3.93
C THR A 50 -2.75 -0.57 3.44
N GLU A 51 -3.57 -1.36 2.77
CA GLU A 51 -3.17 -2.64 2.21
C GLU A 51 -3.30 -2.60 0.69
N ILE A 52 -2.29 -3.12 0.01
CA ILE A 52 -2.22 -3.24 -1.44
C ILE A 52 -2.14 -4.72 -1.75
N ASN A 53 -3.21 -5.30 -2.29
CA ASN A 53 -3.19 -6.67 -2.75
C ASN A 53 -2.72 -6.71 -4.20
N ILE A 54 -1.55 -7.32 -4.41
CA ILE A 54 -0.87 -7.35 -5.71
C ILE A 54 -1.65 -8.18 -6.73
N LEU A 55 -2.30 -9.26 -6.30
CA LEU A 55 -3.11 -10.10 -7.20
C LEU A 55 -4.38 -9.38 -7.64
N ASP A 56 -5.05 -8.67 -6.72
CA ASP A 56 -6.21 -7.87 -7.07
C ASP A 56 -5.82 -6.71 -8.00
N TRP A 57 -4.66 -6.09 -7.76
CA TRP A 57 -4.11 -5.06 -8.65
C TRP A 57 -3.85 -5.62 -10.06
N ALA A 58 -3.19 -6.77 -10.15
CA ALA A 58 -2.96 -7.49 -11.41
C ALA A 58 -4.27 -7.78 -12.15
N ARG A 59 -5.27 -8.30 -11.42
CA ARG A 59 -6.59 -8.62 -11.97
C ARG A 59 -7.29 -7.39 -12.54
N VAL A 60 -7.21 -6.26 -11.85
CA VAL A 60 -7.88 -5.01 -12.26
C VAL A 60 -7.24 -4.42 -13.52
N GLU A 61 -5.91 -4.43 -13.64
CA GLU A 61 -5.23 -3.77 -14.76
C GLU A 61 -5.00 -4.67 -15.99
N TYR A 62 -4.67 -5.95 -15.79
CA TYR A 62 -4.28 -6.87 -16.87
C TYR A 62 -5.12 -8.17 -16.91
N GLY A 63 -6.09 -8.30 -16.02
CA GLY A 63 -6.99 -9.46 -15.99
C GLY A 63 -6.47 -10.64 -15.18
N GLN A 64 -7.26 -11.72 -15.18
CA GLN A 64 -7.02 -12.88 -14.32
C GLN A 64 -5.73 -13.63 -14.66
N GLU A 65 -5.30 -13.62 -15.92
CA GLU A 65 -4.12 -14.36 -16.39
C GLU A 65 -2.83 -13.87 -15.72
N LEU A 66 -2.64 -12.55 -15.58
CA LEU A 66 -1.49 -11.99 -14.88
C LEU A 66 -1.52 -12.35 -13.39
N SER A 67 -2.69 -12.27 -12.75
CA SER A 67 -2.86 -12.67 -11.34
C SER A 67 -2.44 -14.13 -11.14
N ASP A 68 -2.90 -15.04 -12.00
CA ASP A 68 -2.58 -16.47 -11.92
C ASP A 68 -1.11 -16.74 -12.22
N PHE A 69 -0.51 -15.97 -13.14
CA PHE A 69 0.93 -16.05 -13.43
C PHE A 69 1.74 -15.68 -12.19
N ILE A 70 1.49 -14.49 -11.60
CA ILE A 70 2.21 -14.00 -10.41
C ILE A 70 2.08 -15.00 -9.27
N GLU A 71 0.88 -15.56 -9.04
CA GLU A 71 0.66 -16.51 -7.96
C GLU A 71 1.41 -17.84 -8.16
N LYS A 72 1.66 -18.25 -9.41
CA LYS A 72 2.40 -19.48 -9.75
C LYS A 72 3.91 -19.28 -9.78
N SER A 73 4.39 -18.12 -10.24
CA SER A 73 5.81 -17.87 -10.49
C SER A 73 6.54 -17.23 -9.31
N HIS A 74 5.82 -16.49 -8.46
CA HIS A 74 6.40 -15.72 -7.37
C HIS A 74 5.80 -16.06 -6.00
N THR A 75 6.45 -15.60 -4.96
CA THR A 75 5.90 -15.54 -3.60
C THR A 75 5.81 -14.09 -3.12
N PRO A 76 4.95 -13.77 -2.14
CA PRO A 76 4.90 -12.43 -1.56
C PRO A 76 6.25 -11.96 -0.99
N PHE A 77 7.10 -12.92 -0.56
CA PHE A 77 8.42 -12.60 -0.01
C PHE A 77 9.41 -12.15 -1.07
N ASP A 78 9.29 -12.60 -2.31
CA ASP A 78 10.17 -12.16 -3.40
C ASP A 78 9.99 -10.66 -3.64
N ILE A 79 8.75 -10.18 -3.57
CA ILE A 79 8.39 -8.77 -3.72
C ILE A 79 8.89 -7.94 -2.53
N LEU A 80 8.69 -8.43 -1.30
CA LEU A 80 9.19 -7.78 -0.10
C LEU A 80 10.73 -7.71 -0.07
N TYR A 81 11.39 -8.76 -0.55
CA TYR A 81 12.84 -8.82 -0.63
C TYR A 81 13.38 -7.85 -1.70
N ASP A 82 12.73 -7.77 -2.86
CA ASP A 82 13.06 -6.82 -3.92
C ASP A 82 12.96 -5.37 -3.42
N LEU A 83 11.86 -5.03 -2.74
CA LEU A 83 11.67 -3.74 -2.07
C LEU A 83 12.81 -3.42 -1.08
N ALA A 84 13.16 -4.36 -0.22
CA ALA A 84 14.19 -4.15 0.78
C ALA A 84 15.59 -3.99 0.15
N LYS A 85 15.93 -4.85 -0.82
CA LYS A 85 17.25 -4.92 -1.44
C LYS A 85 17.52 -3.77 -2.39
N ASN A 86 16.58 -3.47 -3.29
CA ASN A 86 16.78 -2.52 -4.38
C ASN A 86 16.27 -1.12 -4.05
N HIS A 87 15.36 -1.00 -3.09
CA HIS A 87 14.69 0.27 -2.77
C HIS A 87 14.77 0.66 -1.30
N SER A 88 15.48 -0.11 -0.46
CA SER A 88 15.65 0.16 0.99
C SER A 88 14.32 0.42 1.71
N THR A 89 13.24 -0.19 1.23
CA THR A 89 11.88 -0.02 1.75
C THR A 89 11.39 -1.35 2.30
N ILE A 90 10.88 -1.36 3.54
CA ILE A 90 10.35 -2.56 4.18
C ILE A 90 8.86 -2.38 4.44
N LEU A 91 8.06 -3.29 3.90
CA LEU A 91 6.62 -3.36 4.13
C LEU A 91 6.26 -4.63 4.91
N LEU A 92 5.08 -4.62 5.55
CA LEU A 92 4.59 -5.78 6.30
C LEU A 92 3.75 -6.68 5.40
N ASN A 93 3.95 -7.99 5.48
CA ASN A 93 3.07 -8.97 4.84
C ASN A 93 1.71 -9.04 5.58
N GLY A 94 0.61 -9.05 4.83
CA GLY A 94 -0.76 -9.18 5.33
C GLY A 94 -1.10 -10.53 5.96
N ASP A 95 -0.38 -11.61 5.60
CA ASP A 95 -0.65 -12.99 6.06
C ASP A 95 -0.64 -13.11 7.60
N GLY A 96 0.24 -12.37 8.27
CA GLY A 96 0.35 -12.36 9.74
C GLY A 96 -0.75 -11.59 10.48
N PHE A 97 -1.70 -11.00 9.77
CA PHE A 97 -2.68 -10.06 10.33
C PHE A 97 -4.13 -10.37 9.97
N ALA A 98 -4.43 -11.65 9.68
CA ALA A 98 -5.74 -12.08 9.21
C ALA A 98 -6.19 -11.34 7.93
N SER A 99 -5.23 -11.02 7.07
CA SER A 99 -5.46 -10.40 5.76
C SER A 99 -4.99 -11.28 4.62
N CYS A 100 -5.07 -10.78 3.38
CA CYS A 100 -4.65 -11.55 2.22
C CYS A 100 -3.13 -11.81 2.25
N ARG A 101 -2.71 -13.02 1.89
CA ARG A 101 -1.30 -13.42 1.78
C ARG A 101 -0.50 -12.53 0.80
N TRP A 102 -1.18 -11.96 -0.20
CA TRP A 102 -0.61 -11.05 -1.20
C TRP A 102 -0.81 -9.57 -0.87
N GLY A 103 -1.31 -9.28 0.33
CA GLY A 103 -1.48 -7.94 0.84
C GLY A 103 -0.18 -7.35 1.37
N LEU A 104 0.27 -6.24 0.80
CA LEU A 104 1.35 -5.42 1.33
C LEU A 104 0.77 -4.32 2.21
N ARG A 105 1.15 -4.29 3.49
CA ARG A 105 0.67 -3.30 4.45
C ARG A 105 1.66 -2.15 4.59
N VAL A 106 1.15 -0.94 4.38
CA VAL A 106 1.87 0.33 4.51
C VAL A 106 1.28 1.11 5.68
N SER A 107 2.11 1.49 6.66
CA SER A 107 1.69 2.41 7.73
C SER A 107 1.67 3.83 7.19
N LEU A 108 0.57 4.55 7.40
CA LEU A 108 0.43 5.96 6.99
C LEU A 108 0.77 6.94 8.13
N ALA A 109 1.16 6.41 9.29
CA ALA A 109 1.41 7.19 10.51
C ALA A 109 2.90 7.43 10.78
N ASN A 110 3.81 6.65 10.19
CA ASN A 110 5.19 6.52 10.65
C ASN A 110 6.24 7.29 9.81
N LEU A 111 5.95 7.66 8.57
CA LEU A 111 6.91 8.33 7.67
C LEU A 111 6.46 9.74 7.31
N ASN A 112 7.36 10.53 6.72
CA ASN A 112 7.02 11.85 6.16
C ASN A 112 6.24 11.70 4.85
N ASP A 113 5.56 12.77 4.45
CA ASP A 113 4.64 12.79 3.31
C ASP A 113 5.34 12.40 1.99
N GLU A 114 6.58 12.86 1.78
CA GLU A 114 7.35 12.61 0.55
C GLU A 114 7.74 11.14 0.38
N ALA A 115 7.79 10.37 1.48
CA ALA A 115 8.11 8.95 1.40
C ALA A 115 6.98 8.16 0.71
N TYR A 116 5.73 8.56 0.88
CA TYR A 116 4.59 7.80 0.39
C TYR A 116 4.49 7.78 -1.14
N ILE A 117 4.76 8.92 -1.78
CA ILE A 117 4.82 8.97 -3.25
C ILE A 117 5.97 8.12 -3.79
N LEU A 118 7.13 8.10 -3.12
CA LEU A 118 8.28 7.29 -3.52
C LEU A 118 8.01 5.79 -3.35
N ILE A 119 7.34 5.40 -2.26
CA ILE A 119 6.91 4.01 -2.03
C ILE A 119 5.93 3.58 -3.12
N GLY A 120 4.95 4.42 -3.47
CA GLY A 120 3.99 4.14 -4.54
C GLY A 120 4.69 3.94 -5.89
N GLN A 121 5.57 4.87 -6.27
CA GLN A 121 6.34 4.78 -7.52
C GLN A 121 7.23 3.54 -7.57
N THR A 122 7.81 3.16 -6.43
CA THR A 122 8.61 1.94 -6.32
C THR A 122 7.76 0.70 -6.55
N LEU A 123 6.60 0.61 -5.88
CA LEU A 123 5.67 -0.51 -6.07
C LEU A 123 5.16 -0.59 -7.51
N ARG A 124 4.86 0.54 -8.16
CA ARG A 124 4.49 0.58 -9.58
C ARG A 124 5.61 0.06 -10.49
N LYS A 125 6.88 0.39 -10.20
CA LYS A 125 8.02 -0.16 -10.95
C LYS A 125 8.13 -1.68 -10.81
N ILE A 126 7.99 -2.20 -9.58
CA ILE A 126 8.03 -3.65 -9.33
C ILE A 126 6.87 -4.35 -10.04
N PHE A 127 5.67 -3.78 -9.97
CA PHE A 127 4.51 -4.30 -10.67
C PHE A 127 4.71 -4.32 -12.20
N ASN A 128 5.27 -3.25 -12.78
CA ASN A 128 5.59 -3.22 -14.21
C ASN A 128 6.64 -4.27 -14.60
N ASN A 129 7.59 -4.59 -13.72
CA ASN A 129 8.54 -5.69 -13.96
C ASN A 129 7.82 -7.04 -14.02
N LEU A 130 6.85 -7.30 -13.13
CA LEU A 130 6.03 -8.52 -13.15
C LEU A 130 5.20 -8.61 -14.44
N VAL A 131 4.66 -7.49 -14.91
CA VAL A 131 3.96 -7.42 -16.21
C VAL A 131 4.90 -7.76 -17.37
N ASN A 132 6.10 -7.16 -17.41
CA ASN A 132 7.08 -7.43 -18.46
C ASN A 132 7.51 -8.91 -18.48
N GLU A 133 7.70 -9.52 -17.31
CA GLU A 133 7.99 -10.96 -17.19
C GLU A 133 6.86 -11.82 -17.77
N PHE A 134 5.61 -11.45 -17.47
CA PHE A 134 4.43 -12.13 -18.02
C PHE A 134 4.41 -12.02 -19.56
N GLU A 135 4.57 -10.82 -20.12
CA GLU A 135 4.55 -10.59 -21.57
C GLU A 135 5.65 -11.38 -22.30
N LEU A 136 6.85 -11.47 -21.73
CA LEU A 136 7.95 -12.27 -22.28
C LEU A 136 7.62 -13.77 -22.25
N SER A 137 7.01 -14.25 -21.16
CA SER A 137 6.61 -15.66 -21.03
C SER A 137 5.50 -16.04 -22.01
N SER A 138 4.62 -15.10 -22.39
CA SER A 138 3.57 -15.31 -23.38
C SER A 138 4.08 -15.30 -24.83
N GLN A 139 5.27 -14.75 -25.10
CA GLN A 139 5.89 -14.74 -26.43
C GLN A 139 6.72 -16.00 -26.72
N GLU A 140 7.09 -16.77 -25.70
CA GLU A 140 7.84 -18.03 -25.83
C GLU A 140 6.94 -19.27 -26.03
N GLN A 141 5.60 -19.09 -26.06
CA GLN A 141 4.60 -20.12 -26.35
C GLN A 141 4.02 -19.98 -27.76
#